data_AF-A0A941VMA8-F1
#
_entry.id   AF-A0A941VMA8-F1
#
_cell.length_a   1.000
_cell.length_b   1.000
_cell.length_c   1.000
_cell.angle_alpha   90.00
_cell.angle_beta   90.00
_cell.angle_gamma   90.00
#
_symmetry.space_group_name_H-M   'P 1'
#
loop_
_entity.id
_entity.type
_entity.pdbx_description
1 polymer ?
#
loop_
_entity_poly.entity_id
_entity_poly.type
_entity_poly.pdbx_seq_one_letter_code
_entity_poly.pdbx_strand_id
1 'polypeptide(L)' 'KDVAEDLVYAVVKAVLENNSQMIKGHAASKETLLQNWNRNGFLPFHPGAIRYFKEKGITVPKHLIPPEYKG' A
#
# COMPACT_ATOMS: atom_id res chain seq x y z
N LYS A 1 -13.44 1.39 4.05
CA LYS A 1 -12.66 0.27 4.64
C LYS A 1 -13.37 -1.07 4.48
N ASP A 2 -14.28 -1.10 3.50
CA ASP A 2 -15.34 -2.09 3.36
C ASP A 2 -14.95 -3.17 2.34
N VAL A 3 -13.78 -3.00 1.72
CA VAL A 3 -13.15 -3.99 0.86
C VAL A 3 -12.36 -4.95 1.74
N ALA A 4 -12.46 -6.25 1.45
CA ALA A 4 -11.76 -7.29 2.19
C ALA A 4 -10.24 -7.04 2.26
N GLU A 5 -9.66 -7.29 3.43
CA GLU A 5 -8.24 -7.08 3.69
C GLU A 5 -7.35 -7.82 2.69
N ASP A 6 -7.62 -9.11 2.47
CA ASP A 6 -6.83 -9.97 1.59
C ASP A 6 -6.86 -9.49 0.13
N LEU A 7 -8.00 -8.96 -0.33
CA LEU A 7 -8.11 -8.39 -1.67
C LEU A 7 -7.21 -7.16 -1.80
N VAL A 8 -7.24 -6.24 -0.82
CA VAL A 8 -6.40 -5.05 -0.87
C VAL A 8 -4.92 -5.41 -0.73
N TYR A 9 -4.56 -6.37 0.11
CA TYR A 9 -3.20 -6.90 0.19
C TYR A 9 -2.72 -7.42 -1.16
N ALA A 10 -3.52 -8.27 -1.82
CA ALA A 10 -3.18 -8.85 -3.12
C ALA A 10 -3.00 -7.77 -4.20
N VAL A 11 -3.89 -6.77 -4.23
CA VAL A 11 -3.79 -5.64 -5.18
C VAL A 11 -2.53 -4.82 -4.92
N VAL A 12 -2.27 -4.41 -3.68
CA VAL A 12 -1.09 -3.60 -3.32
C VAL A 12 0.19 -4.34 -3.68
N LYS A 13 0.27 -5.63 -3.37
CA LYS A 13 1.40 -6.49 -3.73
C LYS A 13 1.58 -6.56 -5.24
N ALA A 14 0.52 -6.90 -5.98
CA ALA A 14 0.58 -7.01 -7.42
C ALA A 14 1.05 -5.71 -8.09
N VAL A 15 0.52 -4.56 -7.66
CA VAL A 15 0.88 -3.25 -8.22
C VAL A 15 2.34 -2.88 -7.91
N LEU A 16 2.77 -3.02 -6.65
CA LEU A 16 4.10 -2.58 -6.23
C LEU A 16 5.22 -3.52 -6.70
N GLU A 17 4.95 -4.82 -6.83
CA GLU A 17 5.94 -5.80 -7.31
C GLU A 17 6.01 -5.88 -8.83
N ASN A 18 5.00 -5.38 -9.57
CA ASN A 18 4.95 -5.40 -11.04
C ASN A 18 5.01 -4.01 -11.67
N ASN A 19 5.74 -3.07 -11.06
CA ASN A 19 5.81 -1.67 -11.50
C ASN A 19 6.15 -1.50 -13.00
N SER A 20 7.05 -2.33 -13.54
CA SER A 20 7.42 -2.28 -14.96
C SER A 20 6.25 -2.52 -15.92
N GLN A 21 5.28 -3.36 -15.53
CA GLN A 21 4.04 -3.55 -16.28
C GLN A 21 3.10 -2.36 -16.10
N MET A 22 3.03 -1.81 -14.89
CA MET A 22 2.21 -0.61 -14.60
C MET A 22 2.63 0.59 -15.46
N ILE A 23 3.94 0.81 -15.64
CA ILE A 23 4.49 1.89 -16.48
C ILE A 23 3.99 1.81 -17.93
N LYS A 24 3.82 0.60 -18.48
CA LYS A 24 3.28 0.42 -19.84
C LYS A 24 1.83 0.86 -19.96
N GLY A 25 1.05 0.72 -18.88
CA GLY A 25 -0.33 1.18 -18.81
C GLY A 25 -0.44 2.70 -18.62
N HIS A 26 0.43 3.28 -17.79
CA HIS A 26 0.51 4.72 -17.60
C HIS A 26 1.91 5.17 -17.14
N ALA A 27 2.48 6.14 -17.84
CA ALA A 27 3.78 6.74 -17.49
C ALA A 27 3.91 7.25 -16.03
N ALA A 28 2.81 7.70 -15.40
CA ALA A 28 2.82 8.16 -14.01
C ALA A 28 3.15 7.03 -13.02
N SER A 29 2.93 5.77 -13.40
CA SER A 29 3.26 4.61 -12.56
C SER A 29 4.74 4.46 -12.26
N LYS A 30 5.64 5.22 -12.92
CA LYS A 30 7.06 5.31 -12.53
C LYS A 30 7.25 5.73 -11.06
N GLU A 31 6.28 6.42 -10.47
CA GLU A 31 6.30 6.84 -9.07
C GLU A 31 5.61 5.83 -8.12
N THR A 32 4.95 4.80 -8.65
CA THR A 32 4.27 3.75 -7.87
C THR A 32 5.27 2.74 -7.35
N LEU A 33 6.20 3.23 -6.52
CA LEU A 33 7.30 2.47 -5.95
C LEU A 33 7.12 2.38 -4.44
N LEU A 34 7.54 1.25 -3.86
CA LEU A 34 7.45 1.04 -2.41
C LEU A 34 8.13 2.17 -1.63
N GLN A 35 9.27 2.67 -2.08
CA GLN A 35 9.99 3.79 -1.45
C GLN A 35 9.15 5.07 -1.30
N ASN A 36 8.11 5.24 -2.12
CA ASN A 36 7.24 6.41 -2.10
C ASN A 36 6.01 6.22 -1.19
N TRP A 37 5.91 5.12 -0.45
CA TRP A 37 4.75 4.83 0.42
C TRP A 37 4.44 5.99 1.39
N ASN A 38 5.48 6.66 1.90
CA ASN A 38 5.40 7.73 2.88
C ASN A 38 4.93 9.08 2.31
N ARG A 39 4.67 9.19 1.00
CA ARG A 39 4.09 10.41 0.40
C ARG A 39 2.64 10.63 0.84
N ASN A 40 1.94 9.58 1.26
CA ASN A 40 0.67 9.73 1.98
C ASN A 40 0.96 9.98 3.47
N GLY A 41 0.74 11.21 3.91
CA GLY A 41 0.92 11.62 5.31
C GLY A 41 -0.35 12.09 6.01
N PHE A 42 -1.52 11.99 5.37
CA PHE A 42 -2.76 12.58 5.90
C PHE A 42 -3.94 11.60 5.98
N LEU A 43 -3.99 10.56 5.14
CA LEU A 43 -5.06 9.56 5.18
C LEU A 43 -4.56 8.24 5.76
N PRO A 44 -5.34 7.58 6.63
CA PRO A 44 -5.02 6.24 7.06
C PRO A 44 -4.98 5.24 5.90
N PHE A 45 -4.02 4.33 5.95
CA PHE A 45 -3.92 3.24 4.98
C PHE A 45 -4.95 2.15 5.24
N HIS A 46 -5.33 1.44 4.18
CA HIS A 46 -6.13 0.23 4.33
C HIS A 46 -5.37 -0.86 5.11
N PRO A 47 -6.02 -1.67 5.97
CA PRO A 47 -5.43 -2.83 6.63
C PRO A 47 -4.54 -3.71 5.74
N GLY A 48 -5.03 -4.06 4.55
CA GLY A 48 -4.28 -4.88 3.58
C GLY A 48 -2.99 -4.22 3.08
N ALA A 49 -2.99 -2.89 2.92
CA ALA A 49 -1.78 -2.14 2.57
C ALA A 49 -0.78 -2.10 3.74
N ILE A 50 -1.28 -1.90 4.97
CA ILE A 50 -0.46 -1.92 6.20
C ILE A 50 0.23 -3.27 6.37
N ARG A 51 -0.51 -4.37 6.16
CA ARG A 51 0.03 -5.73 6.19
C ARG A 51 1.17 -5.91 5.18
N TYR A 52 0.99 -5.45 3.94
CA TYR A 52 2.05 -5.49 2.93
C TYR A 52 3.28 -4.65 3.33
N PHE A 53 3.09 -3.43 3.82
CA PHE A 53 4.20 -2.57 4.26
C PHE A 53 5.00 -3.21 5.40
N LYS A 54 4.32 -3.80 6.39
CA LYS A 54 4.97 -4.53 7.49
C LYS A 54 5.77 -5.74 6.98
N GLU A 55 5.25 -6.51 6.03
CA GLU A 55 5.97 -7.62 5.38
C GLU A 55 7.28 -7.14 4.73
N LYS A 56 7.29 -5.92 4.17
CA LYS A 56 8.47 -5.30 3.58
C LYS A 56 9.35 -4.55 4.60
N GLY A 57 9.12 -4.73 5.90
CA GLY A 57 9.92 -4.12 6.97
C GLY A 57 9.62 -2.64 7.23
N ILE A 58 8.50 -2.12 6.73
CA ILE A 58 8.11 -0.72 6.92
C ILE A 58 7.22 -0.59 8.16
N THR A 59 7.60 0.32 9.05
CA THR A 59 6.79 0.72 10.21
C THR A 59 5.88 1.88 9.84
N VAL A 60 4.56 1.62 9.76
CA VAL A 60 3.55 2.64 9.46
C VAL A 60 3.28 3.51 10.71
N PRO A 61 3.34 4.85 10.61
CA PRO A 61 3.00 5.76 11.69
C PRO A 61 1.60 5.55 12.25
N LYS A 62 1.43 5.68 13.57
CA LYS A 62 0.15 5.41 14.25
C LYS A 62 -1.03 6.22 13.70
N HIS A 63 -0.82 7.48 13.32
CA HIS A 63 -1.87 8.33 12.76
C HIS A 63 -2.32 7.90 11.34
N LEU A 64 -1.55 7.05 10.66
CA LEU A 64 -1.91 6.44 9.37
C LEU A 64 -2.47 5.02 9.52
N ILE A 65 -2.59 4.52 10.76
CA ILE A 65 -3.22 3.24 11.06
C ILE A 65 -4.67 3.53 11.47
N PRO A 66 -5.66 3.03 10.73
CA PRO A 66 -7.05 3.27 11.07
C PRO A 66 -7.54 2.30 12.17
N PRO A 67 -8.52 2.69 13.00
CA PRO A 67 -8.88 1.98 14.24
C PRO A 67 -9.28 0.50 14.04
N GLU A 68 -9.80 0.21 12.86
CA GLU A 68 -10.18 -1.07 12.28
C GLU A 68 -9.18 -2.21 12.34
N TYR A 69 -7.91 -1.82 12.27
CA TYR A 69 -6.80 -2.71 11.92
C TYR A 69 -6.45 -3.56 13.13
N LYS A 70 -6.64 -4.88 13.00
CA LYS A 70 -6.53 -5.84 14.11
C LYS A 70 -5.15 -6.47 14.29
N GLY A 71 -4.18 -6.10 13.45
CA GLY A 71 -2.80 -6.59 13.54
C GLY A 71 -2.57 -7.82 12.70
#